data_AF-A0A6I1I5E3-F1
#
_entry.id   AF-A0A6I1I5E3-F1
#
_cell.length_a   1.000
_cell.length_b   1.000
_cell.length_c   1.000
_cell.angle_alpha   90.00
_cell.angle_beta   90.00
_cell.angle_gamma   90.00
#
_symmetry.space_group_name_H-M   'P 1'
#
loop_
_entity.id
_entity.type
_entity.pdbx_description
1 polymer ?
#
loop_
_entity_poly.entity_id
_entity_poly.type
_entity_poly.pdbx_seq_one_letter_code
_entity_poly.pdbx_strand_id
1 'polypeptide(L)'
;MAVTPLAALHRKLFDETDGNKFARLKDRLIKKHGMDERRAVLDILIGYAKDGQLLHWRNFLMTDIIALAEPGECGDFFTACLAVPELSYWAVDGMLKSMGKAAYGPLVALAAADGAKSSTRAKAIKSLAIASGQPFDRGLMTDPGHWKPEQLRVAEVLAWQADSYPDGHGFAAPATHASLDDPRTALEKAAAKLEKKLAAERKKDQDLARPSNWLVIAENADLAAIDQRWTLPEQYRRFLARYSPLRVYIDSKRYFQGLHLYGAAELIKGQHGYACNPVDQEVLAGWPVHYVVIADAGADPYCLDLSAIVDGDAPIYTAEHGAGAWRFERHADSFVDFLKEIAAAA
;
A
#
# COMPACT_ATOMS: atom_id res chain seq x y z
N MET A 1 32.63 29.90 26.30
CA MET A 1 32.74 28.45 25.97
C MET A 1 32.18 28.25 24.57
N ALA A 2 32.90 27.56 23.68
CA ALA A 2 32.41 27.29 22.32
C ALA A 2 31.19 26.37 22.41
N VAL A 3 30.05 26.79 21.83
CA VAL A 3 28.85 25.95 21.74
C VAL A 3 29.18 24.81 20.78
N THR A 4 28.97 23.56 21.21
CA THR A 4 29.19 22.39 20.34
C THR A 4 28.27 22.49 19.11
N PRO A 5 28.68 21.96 17.94
CA PRO A 5 27.85 22.00 16.73
C PRO A 5 26.42 21.47 16.95
N LEU A 6 26.27 20.42 17.75
CA LEU A 6 24.99 19.84 18.13
C LEU A 6 24.13 20.79 18.97
N ALA A 7 24.69 21.41 20.01
CA ALA A 7 23.97 22.36 20.86
C ALA A 7 23.51 23.61 20.09
N ALA A 8 24.29 24.04 19.10
CA ALA A 8 23.92 25.14 18.21
C ALA A 8 22.75 24.76 17.28
N LEU A 9 22.70 23.51 16.79
CA LEU A 9 21.58 23.01 15.99
C LEU A 9 20.31 22.83 16.82
N HIS A 10 20.42 22.28 18.03
CA HIS A 10 19.33 22.16 19.00
C HIS A 10 18.64 23.52 19.21
N ARG A 11 19.39 24.54 19.62
CA ARG A 11 18.83 25.87 19.88
C ARG A 11 18.15 26.47 18.64
N LYS A 12 18.80 26.38 17.47
CA LYS A 12 18.22 26.86 16.21
C LYS A 12 16.92 26.17 15.85
N LEU A 13 16.81 24.86 16.13
CA LEU A 13 15.60 24.09 15.86
C LEU A 13 14.42 24.58 16.72
N PHE A 14 14.65 24.84 18.01
CA PHE A 14 13.62 25.33 18.95
C PHE A 14 13.20 26.78 18.70
N ASP A 15 14.14 27.64 18.32
CA ASP A 15 13.88 29.05 18.03
C ASP A 15 13.23 29.27 16.64
N GLU A 16 13.19 28.25 15.77
CA GLU A 16 12.66 28.37 14.41
C GLU A 16 11.13 28.45 14.36
N THR A 17 10.64 29.38 13.54
CA THR A 17 9.21 29.70 13.35
C THR A 17 8.73 29.41 11.93
N ASP A 18 9.65 29.23 10.98
CA ASP A 18 9.35 28.85 9.60
C ASP A 18 9.44 27.33 9.43
N GLY A 19 8.34 26.72 9.01
CA GLY A 19 8.26 25.26 8.83
C GLY A 19 9.24 24.69 7.80
N ASN A 20 9.53 25.41 6.71
CA ASN A 20 10.47 24.95 5.69
C ASN A 20 11.91 24.98 6.20
N LYS A 21 12.27 26.01 6.96
CA LYS A 21 13.58 26.08 7.61
C LYS A 21 13.70 25.02 8.71
N PHE A 22 12.64 24.82 9.49
CA PHE A 22 12.58 23.77 10.50
C PHE A 22 12.85 22.40 9.88
N ALA A 23 12.16 22.05 8.79
CA ALA A 23 12.37 20.80 8.06
C ALA A 23 13.84 20.60 7.66
N ARG A 24 14.46 21.62 7.06
CA ARG A 24 15.87 21.58 6.65
C ARG A 24 16.83 21.45 7.82
N LEU A 25 16.52 22.06 8.96
CA LEU A 25 17.31 21.96 10.18
C LEU A 25 17.22 20.56 10.80
N LYS A 26 16.00 20.01 10.90
CA LYS A 26 15.73 18.63 11.32
C LYS A 26 16.49 17.63 10.46
N ASP A 27 16.36 17.71 9.15
CA ASP A 27 17.02 16.77 8.22
C ASP A 27 18.55 16.87 8.33
N ARG A 28 19.07 18.09 8.51
CA ARG A 28 20.50 18.30 8.74
C ARG A 28 20.96 17.70 10.07
N LEU A 29 20.18 17.84 11.13
CA LEU A 29 20.47 17.26 12.44
C LEU A 29 20.58 15.74 12.34
N ILE A 30 19.56 15.09 11.76
CA ILE A 30 19.52 13.63 11.58
C ILE A 30 20.67 13.18 10.67
N LYS A 31 20.87 13.82 9.52
CA LYS A 31 21.90 13.41 8.56
C LYS A 31 23.33 13.53 9.12
N LYS A 32 23.61 14.56 9.91
CA LYS A 32 24.96 14.82 10.42
C LYS A 32 25.29 14.08 11.72
N HIS A 33 24.29 13.87 12.58
CA HIS A 33 24.50 13.43 13.96
C HIS A 33 23.71 12.17 14.30
N GLY A 34 22.78 11.71 13.46
CA GLY A 34 21.88 10.59 13.74
C GLY A 34 22.56 9.23 13.83
N MET A 35 23.78 9.09 13.30
CA MET A 35 24.57 7.85 13.40
C MET A 35 25.47 7.86 14.65
N ASP A 36 26.35 8.86 14.76
CA ASP A 36 27.38 8.91 15.81
C ASP A 36 26.87 9.48 17.15
N GLU A 37 25.82 10.31 17.12
CA GLU A 37 25.23 10.98 18.28
C GLU A 37 23.72 10.67 18.39
N ARG A 38 23.32 9.46 17.95
CA ARG A 38 21.91 9.02 17.84
C ARG A 38 21.06 9.38 19.06
N ARG A 39 21.53 9.05 20.25
CA ARG A 39 20.80 9.30 21.52
C ARG A 39 20.53 10.78 21.72
N ALA A 40 21.53 11.63 21.50
CA ALA A 40 21.39 13.07 21.70
C ALA A 40 20.45 13.69 20.65
N VAL A 41 20.49 13.20 19.40
CA VAL A 41 19.51 13.59 18.37
C VAL A 41 18.10 13.16 18.79
N LEU A 42 17.94 11.92 19.25
CA LEU A 42 16.66 11.40 19.72
C LEU A 42 16.08 12.24 20.86
N ASP A 43 16.89 12.61 21.84
CA ASP A 43 16.48 13.46 22.97
C ASP A 43 16.04 14.85 22.50
N ILE A 44 16.75 15.44 21.52
CA ILE A 44 16.38 16.73 20.91
C ILE A 44 15.01 16.64 20.23
N LEU A 45 14.79 15.59 19.42
CA LEU A 45 13.52 15.41 18.70
C LEU A 45 12.36 15.14 19.66
N ILE A 46 12.57 14.32 20.70
CA ILE A 46 11.57 14.07 21.75
C ILE A 46 11.24 15.36 22.49
N GLY A 47 12.26 16.16 22.87
CA GLY A 47 12.05 17.46 23.48
C GLY A 47 11.20 18.37 22.60
N TYR A 48 11.47 18.40 21.29
CA TYR A 48 10.70 19.24 20.37
C TYR A 48 9.27 18.72 20.18
N ALA A 49 9.08 17.39 20.11
CA ALA A 49 7.74 16.81 20.03
C ALA A 49 6.87 17.15 21.25
N LYS A 50 7.48 17.32 22.44
CA LYS A 50 6.79 17.74 23.67
C LYS A 50 6.52 19.24 23.72
N ASP A 51 7.54 20.06 23.42
CA ASP A 51 7.55 21.48 23.82
C ASP A 51 7.72 22.44 22.63
N GLY A 52 8.02 21.94 21.43
CA GLY A 52 8.33 22.76 20.25
C GLY A 52 7.18 23.65 19.80
N GLN A 53 7.47 24.88 19.39
CA GLN A 53 6.43 25.87 19.06
C GLN A 53 5.62 25.55 17.79
N LEU A 54 6.19 24.83 16.83
CA LEU A 54 5.48 24.46 15.60
C LEU A 54 4.66 23.17 15.81
N LEU A 55 3.42 23.34 16.28
CA LEU A 55 2.55 22.22 16.67
C LEU A 55 2.38 21.14 15.58
N HIS A 56 2.17 21.55 14.33
CA HIS A 56 2.02 20.61 13.22
C HIS A 56 3.28 19.77 12.97
N TRP A 57 4.48 20.33 13.22
CA TRP A 57 5.74 19.62 13.07
C TRP A 57 5.97 18.56 14.14
N ARG A 58 5.39 18.71 15.34
CA ARG A 58 5.51 17.69 16.41
C ARG A 58 5.04 16.32 15.93
N ASN A 59 3.95 16.28 15.17
CA ASN A 59 3.41 15.06 14.59
C ASN A 59 4.38 14.45 13.55
N PHE A 60 4.93 15.27 12.64
CA PHE A 60 5.88 14.82 11.63
C PHE A 60 7.19 14.27 12.22
N LEU A 61 7.61 14.75 13.40
CA LEU A 61 8.78 14.22 14.09
C LEU A 61 8.59 12.79 14.60
N MET A 62 7.36 12.32 14.81
CA MET A 62 7.12 11.00 15.38
C MET A 62 7.74 9.88 14.53
N THR A 63 7.63 9.98 13.21
CA THR A 63 8.25 9.00 12.29
C THR A 63 9.77 8.98 12.41
N ASP A 64 10.41 10.14 12.53
CA ASP A 64 11.86 10.24 12.71
C ASP A 64 12.30 9.68 14.08
N ILE A 65 11.55 9.98 15.15
CA ILE A 65 11.79 9.45 16.49
C ILE A 65 11.67 7.92 16.49
N ILE A 66 10.62 7.38 15.87
CA ILE A 66 10.41 5.93 15.75
C ILE A 66 11.53 5.30 14.95
N ALA A 67 12.00 5.92 13.87
CA ALA A 67 13.10 5.41 13.07
C ALA A 67 14.41 5.32 13.88
N LEU A 68 14.70 6.35 14.69
CA LEU A 68 15.92 6.45 15.51
C LEU A 68 15.88 5.64 16.82
N ALA A 69 14.70 5.38 17.39
CA ALA A 69 14.57 4.63 18.64
C ALA A 69 14.93 3.15 18.44
N GLU A 70 15.64 2.56 19.39
CA GLU A 70 15.90 1.11 19.44
C GLU A 70 14.93 0.42 20.43
N PRO A 71 14.73 -0.91 20.32
CA PRO A 71 13.94 -1.65 21.31
C PRO A 71 14.43 -1.41 22.74
N GLY A 72 13.49 -1.20 23.67
CA GLY A 72 13.77 -0.85 25.07
C GLY A 72 13.91 0.65 25.35
N GLU A 73 13.85 1.51 24.33
CA GLU A 73 14.02 2.96 24.48
C GLU A 73 12.71 3.72 24.31
N CYS A 74 12.57 4.90 24.91
CA CYS A 74 11.45 5.83 24.65
C CYS A 74 10.03 5.29 24.96
N GLY A 75 9.89 4.15 25.64
CA GLY A 75 8.58 3.58 25.99
C GLY A 75 7.69 4.54 26.78
N ASP A 76 8.25 5.22 27.78
CA ASP A 76 7.53 6.23 28.58
C ASP A 76 7.06 7.42 27.74
N PHE A 77 7.89 7.84 26.78
CA PHE A 77 7.54 8.93 25.86
C PHE A 77 6.35 8.53 24.99
N PHE A 78 6.40 7.37 24.33
CA PHE A 78 5.29 6.92 23.49
C PHE A 78 4.03 6.66 24.30
N THR A 79 4.16 6.14 25.52
CA THR A 79 3.04 5.96 26.46
C THR A 79 2.37 7.30 26.76
N ALA A 80 3.15 8.35 27.08
CA ALA A 80 2.61 9.68 27.33
C ALA A 80 1.93 10.27 26.09
N CYS A 81 2.49 10.03 24.90
CA CYS A 81 1.91 10.50 23.64
C CYS A 81 0.57 9.85 23.28
N LEU A 82 0.20 8.69 23.85
CA LEU A 82 -1.13 8.12 23.63
C LEU A 82 -2.26 9.02 24.16
N ALA A 83 -1.98 9.82 25.19
CA ALA A 83 -2.93 10.78 25.75
C ALA A 83 -2.99 12.12 24.98
N VAL A 84 -2.11 12.33 24.00
CA VAL A 84 -2.05 13.54 23.18
C VAL A 84 -2.69 13.24 21.82
N PRO A 85 -3.91 13.74 21.52
CA PRO A 85 -4.66 13.36 20.32
C PRO A 85 -3.85 13.48 19.02
N GLU A 86 -3.05 14.53 18.88
CA GLU A 86 -2.25 14.84 17.70
C GLU A 86 -1.06 13.90 17.49
N LEU A 87 -0.58 13.23 18.55
CA LEU A 87 0.59 12.33 18.51
C LEU A 87 0.20 10.85 18.62
N SER A 88 -0.97 10.59 19.20
CA SER A 88 -1.45 9.26 19.58
C SER A 88 -1.36 8.23 18.45
N TYR A 89 -1.66 8.64 17.21
CA TYR A 89 -1.65 7.75 16.04
C TYR A 89 -0.28 7.11 15.81
N TRP A 90 0.79 7.91 15.79
CA TRP A 90 2.15 7.39 15.55
C TRP A 90 2.77 6.79 16.80
N ALA A 91 2.36 7.27 17.98
CA ALA A 91 2.82 6.72 19.25
C ALA A 91 2.50 5.23 19.40
N VAL A 92 1.46 4.71 18.74
CA VAL A 92 1.16 3.27 18.69
C VAL A 92 2.34 2.44 18.19
N ASP A 93 2.91 2.79 17.04
CA ASP A 93 4.01 2.01 16.43
C ASP A 93 5.29 2.17 17.24
N GLY A 94 5.56 3.39 17.72
CA GLY A 94 6.67 3.67 18.61
C GLY A 94 6.60 2.82 19.89
N MET A 95 5.43 2.75 20.51
CA MET A 95 5.22 1.96 21.72
C MET A 95 5.50 0.47 21.48
N LEU A 96 5.00 -0.10 20.38
CA LEU A 96 5.28 -1.50 20.03
C LEU A 96 6.77 -1.75 19.76
N LYS A 97 7.42 -0.86 18.99
CA LYS A 97 8.86 -0.96 18.73
C LYS A 97 9.68 -0.93 20.03
N SER A 98 9.31 -0.03 20.94
CA SER A 98 10.01 0.23 22.19
C SER A 98 9.77 -0.82 23.26
N MET A 99 8.53 -1.26 23.43
CA MET A 99 8.10 -2.07 24.58
C MET A 99 7.79 -3.52 24.22
N GLY A 100 7.72 -3.86 22.93
CA GLY A 100 7.32 -5.18 22.47
C GLY A 100 5.97 -5.60 23.04
N LYS A 101 5.86 -6.84 23.56
CA LYS A 101 4.61 -7.39 24.13
C LYS A 101 4.09 -6.58 25.33
N ALA A 102 4.92 -5.81 26.03
CA ALA A 102 4.47 -4.95 27.12
C ALA A 102 3.57 -3.79 26.63
N ALA A 103 3.58 -3.46 25.33
CA ALA A 103 2.68 -2.48 24.74
C ALA A 103 1.23 -3.01 24.57
N TYR A 104 1.00 -4.33 24.62
CA TYR A 104 -0.29 -4.92 24.25
C TYR A 104 -1.43 -4.43 25.13
N GLY A 105 -1.28 -4.45 26.45
CA GLY A 105 -2.33 -3.99 27.38
C GLY A 105 -2.77 -2.55 27.12
N PRO A 106 -1.84 -1.57 27.11
CA PRO A 106 -2.16 -0.18 26.78
C PRO A 106 -2.81 0.01 25.40
N LEU A 107 -2.36 -0.72 24.38
CA LEU A 107 -2.94 -0.62 23.04
C LEU A 107 -4.32 -1.28 22.92
N VAL A 108 -4.59 -2.36 23.65
CA VAL A 108 -5.93 -2.93 23.79
C VAL A 108 -6.86 -1.92 24.47
N ALA A 109 -6.41 -1.28 25.55
CA ALA A 109 -7.19 -0.24 26.22
C ALA A 109 -7.50 0.94 25.29
N LEU A 110 -6.52 1.37 24.47
CA LEU A 110 -6.71 2.40 23.46
C LEU A 110 -7.71 1.98 22.38
N ALA A 111 -7.65 0.74 21.88
CA ALA A 111 -8.59 0.23 20.89
C ALA A 111 -10.04 0.22 21.43
N ALA A 112 -10.22 -0.10 22.71
CA ALA A 112 -11.52 -0.16 23.38
C ALA A 112 -12.04 1.21 23.85
N ALA A 113 -11.21 2.26 23.86
CA ALA A 113 -11.59 3.57 24.37
C ALA A 113 -12.53 4.32 23.40
N ASP A 114 -13.84 4.30 23.65
CA ASP A 114 -14.83 4.97 22.79
C ASP A 114 -14.66 6.49 22.69
N GLY A 115 -14.03 7.12 23.69
CA GLY A 115 -13.67 8.54 23.64
C GLY A 115 -12.44 8.87 22.80
N ALA A 116 -11.66 7.86 22.37
CA ALA A 116 -10.49 8.07 21.53
C ALA A 116 -10.86 8.26 20.06
N LYS A 117 -10.03 8.98 19.30
CA LYS A 117 -10.22 9.19 17.86
C LYS A 117 -10.27 7.84 17.13
N SER A 118 -11.28 7.66 16.26
CA SER A 118 -11.51 6.41 15.53
C SER A 118 -10.26 5.92 14.77
N SER A 119 -9.54 6.83 14.10
CA SER A 119 -8.31 6.48 13.37
C SER A 119 -7.20 5.97 14.29
N THR A 120 -7.09 6.49 15.52
CA THR A 120 -6.11 6.04 16.52
C THR A 120 -6.48 4.67 17.06
N ARG A 121 -7.77 4.42 17.31
CA ARG A 121 -8.26 3.08 17.69
C ARG A 121 -7.99 2.05 16.60
N ALA A 122 -8.30 2.38 15.35
CA ALA A 122 -8.02 1.55 14.19
C ALA A 122 -6.52 1.26 14.04
N LYS A 123 -5.68 2.28 14.24
CA LYS A 123 -4.23 2.13 14.23
C LYS A 123 -3.73 1.17 15.30
N ALA A 124 -4.23 1.28 16.53
CA ALA A 124 -3.92 0.32 17.60
C ALA A 124 -4.26 -1.12 17.19
N ILE A 125 -5.45 -1.36 16.64
CA ILE A 125 -5.87 -2.69 16.18
C ILE A 125 -4.98 -3.19 15.04
N LYS A 126 -4.67 -2.36 14.04
CA LYS A 126 -3.79 -2.73 12.92
C LYS A 126 -2.38 -3.08 13.40
N SER A 127 -1.80 -2.27 14.28
CA SER A 127 -0.44 -2.52 14.77
C SER A 127 -0.40 -3.74 15.71
N LEU A 128 -1.45 -3.99 16.49
CA LEU A 128 -1.61 -5.24 17.25
C LEU A 128 -1.71 -6.46 16.33
N ALA A 129 -2.49 -6.38 15.24
CA ALA A 129 -2.62 -7.46 14.26
C ALA A 129 -1.25 -7.84 13.67
N ILE A 130 -0.47 -6.84 13.24
CA ILE A 130 0.88 -7.03 12.70
C ILE A 130 1.81 -7.64 13.75
N ALA A 131 1.87 -7.06 14.95
CA ALA A 131 2.83 -7.46 15.98
C ALA A 131 2.55 -8.87 16.55
N SER A 132 1.28 -9.27 16.62
CA SER A 132 0.86 -10.54 17.19
C SER A 132 0.57 -11.63 16.16
N GLY A 133 0.49 -11.30 14.86
CA GLY A 133 0.04 -12.22 13.82
C GLY A 133 -1.46 -12.55 13.89
N GLN A 134 -2.24 -11.78 14.65
CA GLN A 134 -3.69 -11.96 14.75
C GLN A 134 -4.41 -11.31 13.56
N PRO A 135 -5.46 -11.93 12.99
CA PRO A 135 -6.11 -11.43 11.78
C PRO A 135 -7.17 -10.36 12.07
N PHE A 136 -6.90 -9.42 12.98
CA PHE A 136 -7.87 -8.38 13.39
C PHE A 136 -8.17 -7.37 12.27
N ASP A 137 -7.30 -7.30 11.27
CA ASP A 137 -7.35 -6.39 10.13
C ASP A 137 -7.83 -7.08 8.83
N ARG A 138 -8.23 -8.36 8.91
CA ARG A 138 -8.68 -9.14 7.75
C ARG A 138 -9.79 -8.42 6.96
N GLY A 139 -9.64 -8.37 5.64
CA GLY A 139 -10.63 -7.75 4.74
C GLY A 139 -10.77 -6.23 4.88
N LEU A 140 -9.90 -5.56 5.65
CA LEU A 140 -9.90 -4.10 5.78
C LEU A 140 -8.84 -3.46 4.88
N MET A 141 -8.94 -2.16 4.70
CA MET A 141 -7.95 -1.39 3.93
C MET A 141 -6.60 -1.37 4.64
N THR A 142 -5.52 -1.23 3.87
CA THR A 142 -4.14 -1.18 4.39
C THR A 142 -3.96 -0.02 5.37
N ASP A 143 -4.48 1.16 5.04
CA ASP A 143 -4.46 2.32 5.92
C ASP A 143 -5.64 2.25 6.91
N PRO A 144 -5.38 2.09 8.24
CA PRO A 144 -6.42 2.07 9.26
C PRO A 144 -7.13 3.42 9.43
N GLY A 145 -6.60 4.52 8.89
CA GLY A 145 -7.27 5.83 8.89
C GLY A 145 -8.62 5.84 8.15
N HIS A 146 -8.84 4.88 7.23
CA HIS A 146 -10.08 4.73 6.48
C HIS A 146 -11.07 3.74 7.08
N TRP A 147 -10.73 3.09 8.21
CA TRP A 147 -11.62 2.13 8.84
C TRP A 147 -12.76 2.82 9.55
N LYS A 148 -13.96 2.26 9.39
CA LYS A 148 -15.15 2.74 10.09
C LYS A 148 -15.24 2.14 11.50
N PRO A 149 -15.85 2.84 12.47
CA PRO A 149 -16.01 2.33 13.82
C PRO A 149 -16.61 0.91 13.91
N GLU A 150 -17.62 0.62 13.09
CA GLU A 150 -18.27 -0.69 13.03
C GLU A 150 -17.40 -1.82 12.47
N GLN A 151 -16.27 -1.48 11.83
CA GLN A 151 -15.29 -2.46 11.33
C GLN A 151 -14.23 -2.81 12.38
N LEU A 152 -14.17 -2.06 13.49
CA LEU A 152 -13.19 -2.30 14.54
C LEU A 152 -13.53 -3.56 15.32
N ARG A 153 -12.67 -4.56 15.24
CA ARG A 153 -12.83 -5.87 15.89
C ARG A 153 -12.48 -5.84 17.38
N VAL A 154 -12.99 -4.84 18.10
CA VAL A 154 -12.68 -4.60 19.52
C VAL A 154 -12.99 -5.81 20.38
N ALA A 155 -14.12 -6.49 20.13
CA ALA A 155 -14.50 -7.69 20.86
C ALA A 155 -13.47 -8.82 20.74
N GLU A 156 -12.91 -9.03 19.54
CA GLU A 156 -11.87 -10.04 19.31
C GLU A 156 -10.56 -9.67 20.00
N VAL A 157 -10.19 -8.38 19.98
CA VAL A 157 -8.99 -7.88 20.67
C VAL A 157 -9.11 -8.04 22.19
N LEU A 158 -10.29 -7.80 22.76
CA LEU A 158 -10.55 -8.01 24.20
C LEU A 158 -10.54 -9.49 24.57
N ALA A 159 -11.11 -10.37 23.74
CA ALA A 159 -11.03 -11.82 23.95
C ALA A 159 -9.58 -12.31 23.89
N TRP A 160 -8.80 -11.85 22.91
CA TRP A 160 -7.37 -12.14 22.80
C TRP A 160 -6.57 -11.68 24.02
N GLN A 161 -6.92 -10.54 24.61
CA GLN A 161 -6.36 -10.09 25.89
C GLN A 161 -6.72 -11.04 27.04
N ALA A 162 -7.97 -11.48 27.13
CA ALA A 162 -8.42 -12.43 28.17
C ALA A 162 -7.66 -13.77 28.08
N ASP A 163 -7.29 -14.17 26.86
CA ASP A 163 -6.50 -15.39 26.60
C ASP A 163 -4.99 -15.20 26.79
N SER A 164 -4.56 -14.09 27.40
CA SER A 164 -3.14 -13.77 27.67
C SER A 164 -2.29 -13.57 26.40
N TYR A 165 -2.88 -13.01 25.35
CA TYR A 165 -2.21 -12.57 24.13
C TYR A 165 -1.50 -13.69 23.34
N PRO A 166 -2.17 -14.81 22.97
CA PRO A 166 -1.55 -15.85 22.17
C PRO A 166 -1.10 -15.32 20.80
N ASP A 167 0.05 -15.78 20.31
CA ASP A 167 0.51 -15.41 18.96
C ASP A 167 -0.40 -16.07 17.91
N GLY A 168 -0.73 -15.33 16.86
CA GLY A 168 -1.54 -15.80 15.74
C GLY A 168 -0.70 -16.44 14.63
N HIS A 169 -1.38 -16.96 13.61
CA HIS A 169 -0.74 -17.60 12.46
C HIS A 169 -0.46 -16.63 11.30
N GLY A 170 -0.83 -15.37 11.43
CA GLY A 170 -0.73 -14.37 10.38
C GLY A 170 -1.61 -14.69 9.16
N PHE A 171 -1.22 -14.15 8.02
CA PHE A 171 -1.87 -14.40 6.73
C PHE A 171 -0.95 -15.19 5.82
N ALA A 172 -1.50 -16.21 5.15
CA ALA A 172 -0.76 -16.96 4.15
C ALA A 172 -0.52 -16.10 2.90
N ALA A 173 0.61 -16.34 2.23
CA ALA A 173 0.83 -15.78 0.90
C ALA A 173 -0.19 -16.35 -0.10
N PRO A 174 -0.63 -15.57 -1.10
CA PRO A 174 -1.48 -16.07 -2.17
C PRO A 174 -0.84 -17.22 -2.95
N ALA A 175 -1.66 -18.13 -3.47
CA ALA A 175 -1.19 -19.21 -4.31
C ALA A 175 -0.74 -18.70 -5.69
N THR A 176 0.43 -19.16 -6.15
CA THR A 176 1.01 -18.80 -7.45
C THR A 176 1.23 -20.04 -8.31
N HIS A 177 1.32 -19.84 -9.62
CA HIS A 177 1.52 -20.95 -10.56
C HIS A 177 3.01 -21.29 -10.72
N ALA A 178 3.35 -22.59 -10.67
CA ALA A 178 4.74 -23.08 -10.67
C ALA A 178 5.58 -22.68 -11.90
N SER A 179 4.94 -22.36 -13.02
CA SER A 179 5.64 -21.88 -14.23
C SER A 179 6.25 -20.48 -14.09
N LEU A 180 5.95 -19.74 -13.01
CA LEU A 180 6.68 -18.51 -12.69
C LEU A 180 8.15 -18.82 -12.33
N ASP A 181 8.42 -20.01 -11.80
CA ASP A 181 9.77 -20.50 -11.46
C ASP A 181 10.44 -21.21 -12.65
N ASP A 182 9.68 -21.94 -13.48
CA ASP A 182 10.15 -22.63 -14.69
C ASP A 182 9.36 -22.20 -15.95
N PRO A 183 9.59 -20.99 -16.49
CA PRO A 183 8.83 -20.47 -17.63
C PRO A 183 9.33 -21.02 -18.97
N ARG A 184 8.40 -21.56 -19.79
CA ARG A 184 8.74 -22.22 -21.07
C ARG A 184 8.25 -21.42 -22.28
N THR A 185 7.02 -20.96 -22.22
CA THR A 185 6.37 -20.19 -23.29
C THR A 185 6.72 -18.70 -23.25
N ALA A 186 6.40 -17.95 -24.31
CA ALA A 186 6.61 -16.51 -24.35
C ALA A 186 5.79 -15.77 -23.27
N LEU A 187 4.53 -16.17 -23.08
CA LEU A 187 3.67 -15.65 -22.02
C LEU A 187 4.25 -15.91 -20.63
N GLU A 188 4.65 -17.16 -20.36
CA GLU A 188 5.26 -17.55 -19.07
C GLU A 188 6.53 -16.75 -18.78
N LYS A 189 7.40 -16.56 -19.78
CA LYS A 189 8.63 -15.77 -19.63
C LYS A 189 8.33 -14.30 -19.33
N ALA A 190 7.32 -13.72 -19.98
CA ALA A 190 6.90 -12.35 -19.71
C ALA A 190 6.31 -12.21 -18.30
N ALA A 191 5.42 -13.12 -17.89
CA ALA A 191 4.83 -13.15 -16.55
C ALA A 191 5.88 -13.37 -15.45
N ALA A 192 6.81 -14.31 -15.63
CA ALA A 192 7.91 -14.56 -14.68
C ALA A 192 8.83 -13.34 -14.53
N LYS A 193 9.10 -12.62 -15.63
CA LYS A 193 9.87 -11.37 -15.59
C LYS A 193 9.14 -10.29 -14.80
N LEU A 194 7.84 -10.12 -15.02
CA LEU A 194 7.02 -9.18 -14.25
C LEU A 194 7.01 -9.57 -12.76
N GLU A 195 6.74 -10.83 -12.46
CA GLU A 195 6.72 -11.35 -11.08
C GLU A 195 8.04 -11.10 -10.36
N LYS A 196 9.19 -11.25 -11.02
CA LYS A 196 10.49 -10.93 -10.42
C LYS A 196 10.60 -9.47 -9.98
N LYS A 197 10.01 -8.53 -10.73
CA LYS A 197 9.97 -7.11 -10.37
C LYS A 197 9.01 -6.86 -9.23
N LEU A 198 7.80 -7.40 -9.33
CA LEU A 198 6.78 -7.30 -8.29
C LEU A 198 7.28 -7.88 -6.96
N ALA A 199 7.96 -9.04 -6.97
CA ALA A 199 8.56 -9.66 -5.80
C ALA A 199 9.66 -8.79 -5.17
N ALA A 200 10.39 -7.98 -5.96
CA ALA A 200 11.35 -7.03 -5.42
C ALA A 200 10.65 -5.87 -4.69
N GLU A 201 9.52 -5.39 -5.21
CA GLU A 201 8.69 -4.39 -4.52
C GLU A 201 8.07 -4.93 -3.24
N ARG A 202 7.52 -6.15 -3.27
CA ARG A 202 6.95 -6.82 -2.07
C ARG A 202 7.97 -7.06 -0.96
N LYS A 203 9.27 -7.13 -1.27
CA LYS A 203 10.33 -7.21 -0.26
C LYS A 203 10.55 -5.89 0.48
N LYS A 204 10.17 -4.75 -0.11
CA LYS A 204 10.29 -3.43 0.51
C LYS A 204 9.13 -3.18 1.46
N ASP A 205 7.91 -3.44 1.00
CA ASP A 205 6.69 -3.28 1.79
C ASP A 205 5.62 -4.26 1.30
N GLN A 206 4.98 -4.95 2.24
CA GLN A 206 3.90 -5.88 1.95
C GLN A 206 3.01 -6.10 3.17
N ASP A 207 1.71 -5.91 2.96
CA ASP A 207 0.67 -6.22 3.91
C ASP A 207 -0.06 -7.51 3.49
N LEU A 208 0.20 -8.62 4.18
CA LEU A 208 -0.45 -9.90 3.86
C LEU A 208 -1.91 -9.98 4.29
N ALA A 209 -2.42 -9.06 5.12
CA ALA A 209 -3.85 -8.94 5.35
C ALA A 209 -4.59 -8.44 4.10
N ARG A 210 -3.87 -7.75 3.20
CA ARG A 210 -4.35 -7.22 1.94
C ARG A 210 -3.27 -7.29 0.86
N PRO A 211 -2.89 -8.50 0.40
CA PRO A 211 -1.70 -8.71 -0.42
C PRO A 211 -1.77 -7.94 -1.74
N SER A 212 -0.72 -7.19 -2.09
CA SER A 212 -0.62 -6.47 -3.37
C SER A 212 0.56 -6.94 -4.20
N ASN A 213 0.58 -6.57 -5.47
CA ASN A 213 1.67 -6.87 -6.40
C ASN A 213 1.96 -8.37 -6.52
N TRP A 214 0.95 -9.24 -6.59
CA TRP A 214 1.16 -10.67 -6.88
C TRP A 214 0.62 -11.05 -8.25
N LEU A 215 1.22 -12.05 -8.89
CA LEU A 215 0.57 -12.83 -9.95
C LEU A 215 0.06 -14.14 -9.37
N VAL A 216 -1.27 -14.27 -9.25
CA VAL A 216 -1.94 -15.39 -8.56
C VAL A 216 -2.70 -16.29 -9.51
N ILE A 217 -3.03 -17.49 -9.06
CA ILE A 217 -4.02 -18.34 -9.75
C ILE A 217 -5.40 -17.71 -9.53
N ALA A 218 -6.15 -17.47 -10.61
CA ALA A 218 -7.48 -16.88 -10.49
C ALA A 218 -8.50 -17.85 -9.89
N GLU A 219 -9.49 -17.29 -9.20
CA GLU A 219 -10.66 -18.05 -8.76
C GLU A 219 -11.51 -18.49 -9.97
N ASN A 220 -11.98 -19.73 -9.93
CA ASN A 220 -12.80 -20.28 -11.03
C ASN A 220 -14.10 -19.49 -11.24
N ALA A 221 -14.66 -18.92 -10.18
CA ALA A 221 -15.88 -18.11 -10.26
C ALA A 221 -15.67 -16.80 -11.04
N ASP A 222 -14.54 -16.12 -10.84
CA ASP A 222 -14.20 -14.89 -11.57
C ASP A 222 -14.02 -15.19 -13.06
N LEU A 223 -13.29 -16.27 -13.36
CA LEU A 223 -13.09 -16.74 -14.73
C LEU A 223 -14.40 -17.09 -15.43
N ALA A 224 -15.31 -17.80 -14.74
CA ALA A 224 -16.62 -18.14 -15.29
C ALA A 224 -17.47 -16.89 -15.55
N ALA A 225 -17.45 -15.90 -14.67
CA ALA A 225 -18.15 -14.63 -14.86
C ALA A 225 -17.59 -13.84 -16.06
N ILE A 226 -16.27 -13.87 -16.27
CA ILE A 226 -15.61 -13.27 -17.42
C ILE A 226 -16.02 -13.97 -18.73
N ASP A 227 -16.00 -15.31 -18.74
CA ASP A 227 -16.33 -16.11 -19.92
C ASP A 227 -17.80 -15.97 -20.35
N GLN A 228 -18.69 -15.57 -19.44
CA GLN A 228 -20.08 -15.21 -19.76
C GLN A 228 -20.20 -13.89 -20.52
N ARG A 229 -19.21 -12.99 -20.43
CA ARG A 229 -19.25 -11.65 -21.03
C ARG A 229 -18.44 -11.56 -22.31
N TRP A 230 -17.29 -12.22 -22.36
CA TRP A 230 -16.34 -12.07 -23.47
C TRP A 230 -15.74 -13.41 -23.87
N THR A 231 -15.51 -13.56 -25.18
CA THR A 231 -14.55 -14.54 -25.69
C THR A 231 -13.17 -13.88 -25.73
N LEU A 232 -12.37 -14.10 -24.69
CA LEU A 232 -11.04 -13.51 -24.57
C LEU A 232 -10.00 -14.25 -25.46
N PRO A 233 -8.94 -13.56 -25.93
CA PRO A 233 -7.83 -14.21 -26.62
C PRO A 233 -7.18 -15.26 -25.73
N GLU A 234 -6.75 -16.39 -26.31
CA GLU A 234 -6.16 -17.52 -25.60
C GLU A 234 -5.03 -17.09 -24.64
N GLN A 235 -4.12 -16.23 -25.10
CA GLN A 235 -2.99 -15.78 -24.29
C GLN A 235 -3.44 -14.97 -23.07
N TYR A 236 -4.37 -14.03 -23.25
CA TYR A 236 -4.89 -13.22 -22.14
C TYR A 236 -5.73 -14.06 -21.17
N ARG A 237 -6.57 -14.96 -21.70
CA ARG A 237 -7.38 -15.86 -20.87
C ARG A 237 -6.52 -16.81 -20.02
N ARG A 238 -5.42 -17.31 -20.59
CA ARG A 238 -4.42 -18.12 -19.88
C ARG A 238 -3.66 -17.29 -18.85
N PHE A 239 -3.32 -16.04 -19.18
CA PHE A 239 -2.69 -15.12 -18.25
C PHE A 239 -3.56 -14.90 -17.01
N LEU A 240 -4.84 -14.56 -17.19
CA LEU A 240 -5.77 -14.42 -16.07
C LEU A 240 -5.87 -15.72 -15.27
N ALA A 241 -5.96 -16.89 -15.90
CA ALA A 241 -6.10 -18.15 -15.18
C ALA A 241 -4.92 -18.47 -14.25
N ARG A 242 -3.69 -18.18 -14.68
CA ARG A 242 -2.46 -18.66 -14.01
C ARG A 242 -1.65 -17.56 -13.31
N TYR A 243 -1.78 -16.33 -13.78
CA TYR A 243 -0.98 -15.17 -13.39
C TYR A 243 -1.85 -13.93 -13.20
N SER A 244 -3.10 -14.11 -12.73
CA SER A 244 -4.01 -13.00 -12.46
C SER A 244 -3.32 -11.98 -11.58
N PRO A 245 -3.19 -10.72 -12.03
CA PRO A 245 -2.78 -9.62 -11.17
C PRO A 245 -3.65 -9.58 -9.90
N LEU A 246 -3.02 -9.41 -8.75
CA LEU A 246 -3.71 -9.12 -7.50
C LEU A 246 -3.22 -7.77 -7.01
N ARG A 247 -4.01 -6.72 -7.29
CA ARG A 247 -3.69 -5.33 -6.95
C ARG A 247 -2.27 -4.97 -7.39
N VAL A 248 -1.97 -5.21 -8.67
CA VAL A 248 -0.67 -4.86 -9.24
C VAL A 248 -0.67 -3.38 -9.60
N TYR A 249 0.28 -2.65 -9.04
CA TYR A 249 0.54 -1.24 -9.33
C TYR A 249 2.00 -1.05 -9.72
N ILE A 250 2.23 -0.35 -10.83
CA ILE A 250 3.57 -0.14 -11.38
C ILE A 250 3.86 1.34 -11.42
N ASP A 251 4.73 1.76 -10.50
CA ASP A 251 5.24 3.12 -10.43
C ASP A 251 6.45 3.26 -11.35
N SER A 252 6.25 3.91 -12.50
CA SER A 252 7.28 4.08 -13.51
C SER A 252 7.13 5.41 -14.20
N LYS A 253 8.22 6.07 -14.56
CA LYS A 253 8.16 7.32 -15.34
C LYS A 253 7.43 7.19 -16.67
N ARG A 254 7.33 5.96 -17.20
CA ARG A 254 6.56 5.67 -18.41
C ARG A 254 5.05 5.80 -18.20
N TYR A 255 4.59 5.53 -16.98
CA TYR A 255 3.20 5.64 -16.56
C TYR A 255 3.17 6.69 -15.45
N PHE A 256 3.08 7.97 -15.82
CA PHE A 256 3.31 9.09 -14.89
C PHE A 256 2.46 9.04 -13.61
N GLN A 257 1.24 8.51 -13.69
CA GLN A 257 0.33 8.32 -12.55
C GLN A 257 0.31 6.87 -12.01
N GLY A 258 1.28 6.07 -12.44
CA GLY A 258 1.36 4.63 -12.25
C GLY A 258 0.35 3.84 -13.09
N LEU A 259 0.63 2.56 -13.32
CA LEU A 259 -0.23 1.65 -14.06
C LEU A 259 -0.88 0.64 -13.11
N HIS A 260 -2.21 0.57 -13.13
CA HIS A 260 -2.99 -0.49 -12.49
C HIS A 260 -3.28 -1.61 -13.50
N LEU A 261 -2.75 -2.80 -13.25
CA LEU A 261 -2.99 -3.97 -14.12
C LEU A 261 -4.09 -4.84 -13.51
N TYR A 262 -5.17 -5.08 -14.26
CA TYR A 262 -6.36 -5.75 -13.74
C TYR A 262 -6.25 -7.27 -13.77
N GLY A 263 -6.57 -7.90 -12.63
CA GLY A 263 -6.77 -9.34 -12.53
C GLY A 263 -8.19 -9.78 -12.80
N ALA A 264 -8.42 -11.10 -12.73
CA ALA A 264 -9.72 -11.70 -12.95
C ALA A 264 -10.80 -11.13 -12.01
N ALA A 265 -10.47 -10.97 -10.73
CA ALA A 265 -11.37 -10.41 -9.72
C ALA A 265 -11.73 -8.93 -9.96
N GLU A 266 -10.91 -8.20 -10.73
CA GLU A 266 -11.04 -6.76 -10.96
C GLU A 266 -11.57 -6.44 -12.35
N LEU A 267 -11.36 -7.32 -13.34
CA LEU A 267 -11.58 -7.05 -14.77
C LEU A 267 -12.98 -6.52 -15.09
N ILE A 268 -14.02 -7.17 -14.57
CA ILE A 268 -15.41 -6.77 -14.84
C ILE A 268 -15.69 -5.38 -14.27
N LYS A 269 -15.31 -5.15 -13.01
CA LYS A 269 -15.49 -3.86 -12.35
C LYS A 269 -14.61 -2.78 -12.98
N GLY A 270 -13.46 -3.15 -13.52
CA GLY A 270 -12.54 -2.27 -14.24
C GLY A 270 -13.13 -1.69 -15.53
N GLN A 271 -14.27 -2.20 -16.01
CA GLN A 271 -14.99 -1.59 -17.13
C GLN A 271 -15.87 -0.40 -16.69
N HIS A 272 -16.15 -0.26 -15.40
CA HIS A 272 -17.04 0.78 -14.88
C HIS A 272 -16.42 2.17 -15.08
N GLY A 273 -17.19 3.08 -15.67
CA GLY A 273 -16.74 4.43 -16.03
C GLY A 273 -16.03 4.52 -17.39
N TYR A 274 -15.72 3.38 -18.01
CA TYR A 274 -15.16 3.29 -19.37
C TYR A 274 -16.18 2.77 -20.36
N ALA A 275 -16.42 1.45 -20.33
CA ALA A 275 -17.30 0.75 -21.24
C ALA A 275 -18.72 0.66 -20.70
N CYS A 276 -18.90 0.79 -19.38
CA CYS A 276 -20.15 0.52 -18.69
C CYS A 276 -20.41 1.57 -17.61
N ASN A 277 -21.64 2.05 -17.50
CA ASN A 277 -22.05 2.90 -16.38
C ASN A 277 -22.30 2.02 -15.14
N PRO A 278 -21.63 2.28 -14.00
CA PRO A 278 -21.74 1.44 -12.81
C PRO A 278 -23.13 1.43 -12.14
N VAL A 279 -24.00 2.39 -12.47
CA VAL A 279 -25.32 2.54 -11.81
C VAL A 279 -26.39 1.72 -12.52
N ASP A 280 -26.52 1.89 -13.84
CA ASP A 280 -27.52 1.24 -14.68
C ASP A 280 -26.98 -0.01 -15.40
N GLN A 281 -25.66 -0.23 -15.36
CA GLN A 281 -24.94 -1.28 -16.07
C GLN A 281 -25.04 -1.20 -17.61
N GLU A 282 -25.42 -0.04 -18.15
CA GLU A 282 -25.54 0.16 -19.58
C GLU A 282 -24.18 0.47 -20.24
N VAL A 283 -24.03 0.09 -21.50
CA VAL A 283 -22.84 0.40 -22.29
C VAL A 283 -22.78 1.90 -22.56
N LEU A 284 -21.64 2.52 -22.29
CA LEU A 284 -21.46 3.96 -22.49
C LEU A 284 -21.41 4.30 -23.99
N ALA A 285 -22.20 5.29 -24.38
CA ALA A 285 -22.30 5.73 -25.77
C ALA A 285 -20.93 6.15 -26.33
N GLY A 286 -20.57 5.63 -27.51
CA GLY A 286 -19.31 5.92 -28.17
C GLY A 286 -18.12 5.05 -27.74
N TRP A 287 -18.29 4.15 -26.76
CA TRP A 287 -17.26 3.16 -26.43
C TRP A 287 -17.23 2.03 -27.47
N PRO A 288 -16.04 1.59 -27.96
CA PRO A 288 -15.95 0.45 -28.87
C PRO A 288 -16.40 -0.86 -28.20
N VAL A 289 -17.42 -1.52 -28.75
CA VAL A 289 -18.03 -2.73 -28.15
C VAL A 289 -17.05 -3.89 -27.98
N HIS A 290 -16.02 -3.96 -28.82
CA HIS A 290 -15.01 -5.02 -28.80
C HIS A 290 -13.80 -4.67 -27.93
N TYR A 291 -13.78 -3.53 -27.24
CA TYR A 291 -12.68 -3.14 -26.36
C TYR A 291 -12.94 -3.57 -24.92
N VAL A 292 -11.96 -4.27 -24.35
CA VAL A 292 -11.95 -4.65 -22.93
C VAL A 292 -10.77 -3.97 -22.26
N VAL A 293 -11.04 -3.12 -21.26
CA VAL A 293 -10.00 -2.46 -20.47
C VAL A 293 -9.31 -3.49 -19.59
N ILE A 294 -8.00 -3.62 -19.70
CA ILE A 294 -7.20 -4.59 -18.93
C ILE A 294 -6.21 -3.93 -17.97
N ALA A 295 -6.00 -2.63 -18.12
CA ALA A 295 -5.21 -1.80 -17.24
C ALA A 295 -5.61 -0.33 -17.44
N ASP A 296 -5.24 0.53 -16.49
CA ASP A 296 -5.29 1.98 -16.64
C ASP A 296 -4.05 2.65 -16.06
N ALA A 297 -3.67 3.80 -16.62
CA ALA A 297 -2.66 4.68 -16.04
C ALA A 297 -3.24 6.07 -15.83
N GLY A 298 -3.61 6.41 -14.59
CA GLY A 298 -4.19 7.72 -14.29
C GLY A 298 -5.46 8.00 -15.08
N ALA A 299 -6.32 6.99 -15.21
CA ALA A 299 -7.53 6.98 -16.03
C ALA A 299 -7.34 6.83 -17.55
N ASP A 300 -6.11 6.77 -18.08
CA ASP A 300 -5.87 6.39 -19.49
C ASP A 300 -6.00 4.86 -19.65
N PRO A 301 -6.99 4.33 -20.38
CA PRO A 301 -7.21 2.89 -20.45
C PRO A 301 -6.24 2.21 -21.41
N TYR A 302 -5.92 0.96 -21.11
CA TYR A 302 -5.26 0.03 -22.02
C TYR A 302 -6.25 -1.10 -22.32
N CYS A 303 -6.64 -1.22 -23.59
CA CYS A 303 -7.73 -2.07 -24.04
C CYS A 303 -7.24 -3.18 -24.96
N LEU A 304 -7.70 -4.41 -24.74
CA LEU A 304 -7.64 -5.45 -25.78
C LEU A 304 -8.71 -5.19 -26.83
N ASP A 305 -8.32 -5.29 -28.11
CA ASP A 305 -9.26 -5.32 -29.23
C ASP A 305 -9.68 -6.77 -29.54
N LEU A 306 -10.88 -7.16 -29.10
CA LEU A 306 -11.43 -8.50 -29.33
C LEU A 306 -11.84 -8.76 -30.79
N SER A 307 -11.92 -7.74 -31.64
CA SER A 307 -12.24 -7.90 -33.07
C SER A 307 -11.00 -8.22 -33.92
N ALA A 308 -9.80 -8.01 -33.37
CA ALA A 308 -8.52 -8.16 -34.06
C ALA A 308 -7.68 -9.33 -33.50
N ILE A 309 -8.32 -10.43 -33.09
CA ILE A 309 -7.63 -11.60 -32.55
C ILE A 309 -6.87 -12.34 -33.68
N VAL A 310 -5.57 -12.52 -33.50
CA VAL A 310 -4.68 -13.27 -34.42
C VAL A 310 -3.83 -14.22 -33.60
N ASP A 311 -3.76 -15.49 -34.01
CA ASP A 311 -2.98 -16.55 -33.34
C ASP A 311 -3.22 -16.67 -31.82
N GLY A 312 -4.47 -16.41 -31.39
CA GLY A 312 -4.88 -16.49 -29.99
C GLY A 312 -4.42 -15.31 -29.12
N ASP A 313 -3.94 -14.23 -29.73
CA ASP A 313 -3.57 -12.98 -29.06
C ASP A 313 -4.29 -11.78 -29.71
N ALA A 314 -4.24 -10.60 -29.11
CA ALA A 314 -4.88 -9.38 -29.61
C ALA A 314 -4.03 -8.13 -29.35
N PRO A 315 -4.10 -7.11 -30.22
CA PRO A 315 -3.40 -5.85 -30.02
C PRO A 315 -3.99 -5.06 -28.85
N ILE A 316 -3.14 -4.19 -28.28
CA ILE A 316 -3.53 -3.27 -27.21
C ILE A 316 -3.66 -1.86 -27.77
N TYR A 317 -4.75 -1.20 -27.42
CA TYR A 317 -5.00 0.20 -27.71
C TYR A 317 -5.04 1.02 -26.44
N THR A 318 -4.65 2.29 -26.52
CA THR A 318 -4.77 3.24 -25.42
C THR A 318 -5.33 4.56 -25.90
N ALA A 319 -5.87 5.36 -24.99
CA ALA A 319 -6.40 6.68 -25.26
C ALA A 319 -6.16 7.60 -24.06
N GLU A 320 -5.95 8.89 -24.33
CA GLU A 320 -5.86 9.90 -23.28
C GLU A 320 -7.27 10.26 -22.77
N HIS A 321 -7.47 10.20 -21.45
CA HIS A 321 -8.68 10.66 -20.82
C HIS A 321 -8.76 12.20 -20.82
N GLY A 322 -9.96 12.76 -20.71
CA GLY A 322 -10.14 14.22 -20.60
C GLY A 322 -9.99 15.02 -21.91
N ALA A 323 -9.66 14.37 -23.03
CA ALA A 323 -9.55 15.01 -24.35
C ALA A 323 -10.90 15.35 -25.02
N GLY A 324 -12.03 15.20 -24.30
CA GLY A 324 -13.39 15.47 -24.78
C GLY A 324 -14.00 14.37 -25.66
N ALA A 325 -13.19 13.50 -26.26
CA ALA A 325 -13.63 12.28 -26.96
C ALA A 325 -12.52 11.22 -26.90
N TRP A 326 -12.90 9.94 -26.84
CA TRP A 326 -11.94 8.84 -26.90
C TRP A 326 -11.29 8.76 -28.28
N ARG A 327 -9.96 8.82 -28.32
CA ARG A 327 -9.14 8.63 -29.52
C ARG A 327 -8.13 7.53 -29.25
N PHE A 328 -8.47 6.34 -29.69
CA PHE A 328 -7.63 5.18 -29.46
C PHE A 328 -6.48 5.10 -30.47
N GLU A 329 -5.29 4.88 -29.94
CA GLU A 329 -4.08 4.63 -30.69
C GLU A 329 -3.51 3.27 -30.32
N ARG A 330 -2.87 2.61 -31.28
CA ARG A 330 -2.29 1.29 -31.04
C ARG A 330 -1.06 1.44 -30.15
N HIS A 331 -1.08 0.75 -29.01
CA HIS A 331 -0.01 0.76 -28.02
C HIS A 331 0.93 -0.43 -28.16
N ALA A 332 0.37 -1.63 -28.38
CA ALA A 332 1.16 -2.85 -28.56
C ALA A 332 0.55 -3.76 -29.64
N ASP A 333 1.40 -4.55 -30.28
CA ASP A 333 0.97 -5.48 -31.33
C ASP A 333 0.22 -6.70 -30.80
N SER A 334 0.50 -7.09 -29.55
CA SER A 334 -0.07 -8.25 -28.87
C SER A 334 -0.14 -8.01 -27.35
N PHE A 335 -0.96 -8.79 -26.63
CA PHE A 335 -0.98 -8.79 -25.17
C PHE A 335 0.38 -9.21 -24.60
N VAL A 336 1.01 -10.22 -25.18
CA VAL A 336 2.31 -10.71 -24.71
C VAL A 336 3.39 -9.63 -24.83
N ASP A 337 3.37 -8.80 -25.88
CA ASP A 337 4.31 -7.69 -26.02
C ASP A 337 4.05 -6.57 -25.02
N PHE A 338 2.77 -6.25 -24.78
CA PHE A 338 2.38 -5.34 -23.70
C PHE A 338 2.87 -5.83 -22.32
N LEU A 339 2.74 -7.13 -22.03
CA LEU A 339 3.23 -7.70 -20.78
C LEU A 339 4.76 -7.60 -20.64
N LYS A 340 5.51 -7.84 -21.73
CA LYS A 340 6.98 -7.66 -21.74
C LYS A 340 7.38 -6.20 -21.48
N GLU A 341 6.62 -5.27 -22.04
CA GLU A 341 6.81 -3.84 -21.84
C GLU A 341 6.62 -3.46 -20.37
N ILE A 342 5.47 -3.85 -19.80
CA ILE A 342 5.14 -3.60 -18.40
C ILE A 342 6.21 -4.19 -17.48
N ALA A 343 6.65 -5.42 -17.74
CA ALA A 343 7.72 -6.09 -16.99
C ALA A 343 9.09 -5.38 -17.10
N ALA A 344 9.32 -4.58 -18.14
CA ALA A 344 10.52 -3.77 -18.28
C ALA A 344 10.41 -2.42 -17.54
N ALA A 345 9.19 -1.91 -17.39
CA ALA A 345 8.89 -0.64 -16.74
C ALA A 345 8.76 -0.74 -15.21
N ALA A 346 8.35 -1.90 -14.68
CA ALA A 346 8.32 -2.25 -13.25
C ALA A 346 9.72 -2.47 -12.68
#